data_AF-A0A7S2SYV6-F1
#
_entry.id   AF-A0A7S2SYV6-F1
#
_cell.length_a   1.000
_cell.length_b   1.000
_cell.length_c   1.000
_cell.angle_alpha   90.00
_cell.angle_beta   90.00
_cell.angle_gamma   90.00
#
_symmetry.space_group_name_H-M   'P 1'
#
loop_
_entity.id
_entity.type
_entity.pdbx_description
1 polymer ?
#
loop_
_entity_poly.entity_id
_entity_poly.type
_entity_poly.pdbx_seq_one_letter_code
_entity_poly.pdbx_strand_id
1 'polypeptide(L)'
;KATFTGSASVADYQALLRGVRLTLASGTSFERIVKVTVSDGTSDSDSLTRYYYALDNLPTPTITSTTAPETSGGTITIVGTNFGPASPNLVTKVQLGLSTCTSVSVAEAYTKITCTAPAGTGKDIAVVVTVGDKKSTP
;
A
#
# COMPACT_ATOMS: atom_id res chain seq x y z
N LYS A 1 0.64 23.49 3.13
CA LYS A 1 0.87 23.77 1.69
C LYS A 1 2.06 24.71 1.61
N ALA A 2 3.13 24.33 0.91
CA ALA A 2 4.27 25.21 0.64
C ALA A 2 4.14 25.73 -0.80
N THR A 3 4.43 27.02 -1.00
CA THR A 3 4.38 27.67 -2.32
C THR A 3 5.67 28.45 -2.51
N PHE A 4 6.33 28.24 -3.65
CA PHE A 4 7.49 29.02 -4.06
C PHE A 4 7.08 29.88 -5.25
N THR A 5 7.39 31.18 -5.22
CA THR A 5 7.08 32.14 -6.29
C THR A 5 8.30 32.99 -6.62
N GLY A 6 8.39 33.50 -7.84
CA GLY A 6 9.49 34.35 -8.31
C GLY A 6 9.70 34.27 -9.81
N SER A 7 10.63 35.05 -10.36
CA SER A 7 11.14 34.85 -11.72
C SER A 7 12.54 34.23 -11.65
N ALA A 8 12.78 33.17 -12.41
CA ALA A 8 14.06 32.48 -12.49
C ALA A 8 14.20 31.78 -13.86
N SER A 9 15.42 31.36 -14.21
CA SER A 9 15.63 30.56 -15.42
C SER A 9 15.02 29.16 -15.29
N VAL A 10 14.78 28.47 -16.42
CA VAL A 10 14.28 27.07 -16.41
C VAL A 10 15.24 26.15 -15.64
N ALA A 11 16.55 26.34 -15.80
CA ALA A 11 17.55 25.54 -15.10
C ALA A 11 17.49 25.72 -13.58
N ASP A 12 17.28 26.95 -13.11
CA ASP A 12 17.17 27.25 -11.68
C ASP A 12 15.89 26.65 -11.09
N TYR A 13 14.77 26.73 -11.82
CA TYR A 13 13.53 26.07 -11.43
C TYR A 13 13.68 24.56 -11.31
N GLN A 14 14.35 23.92 -12.27
CA GLN A 14 14.63 22.49 -12.23
C GLN A 14 15.56 22.13 -11.05
N ALA A 15 16.57 22.95 -10.77
CA ALA A 15 17.45 22.76 -9.62
C ALA A 15 16.69 22.89 -8.30
N LEU A 16 15.81 23.89 -8.16
CA LEU A 16 14.97 24.09 -6.99
C LEU A 16 14.06 22.88 -6.75
N LEU A 17 13.34 22.44 -7.79
CA LEU A 17 12.44 21.28 -7.68
C LEU A 17 13.20 20.00 -7.31
N ARG A 18 14.42 19.79 -7.83
CA ARG A 18 15.29 18.66 -7.45
C ARG A 18 15.83 18.76 -6.02
N GLY A 19 15.93 19.97 -5.47
CA GLY A 19 16.41 20.23 -4.12
C GLY A 19 15.33 20.10 -3.03
N VAL A 20 14.04 19.98 -3.39
CA VAL A 20 12.94 19.87 -2.42
C VAL A 20 13.07 18.57 -1.62
N ARG A 21 13.39 18.70 -0.33
CA ARG A 21 13.38 17.59 0.63
C ARG A 21 12.09 17.65 1.44
N LEU A 22 11.25 16.63 1.28
CA LEU A 22 10.04 16.48 2.07
C LEU A 22 10.35 15.61 3.29
N THR A 23 10.36 16.25 4.46
CA THR A 23 10.45 15.53 5.73
C THR A 23 9.04 15.43 6.28
N LEU A 24 8.50 14.22 6.33
CA LEU A 24 7.16 14.01 6.85
C LEU A 24 7.29 13.81 8.36
N ALA A 25 6.79 14.75 9.16
CA ALA A 25 6.59 14.52 10.59
C ALA A 25 5.68 13.29 10.76
N SER A 26 5.87 12.52 11.84
CA SER A 26 4.96 11.43 12.21
C SER A 26 3.55 12.01 12.34
N GLY A 27 2.70 11.72 11.35
CA GLY A 27 1.30 12.12 11.31
C GLY A 27 0.40 10.89 11.42
N THR A 28 -0.84 11.11 11.84
CA THR A 28 -1.85 10.06 12.05
C THR A 28 -2.30 9.35 10.77
N SER A 29 -2.02 9.92 9.59
CA SER A 29 -2.30 9.24 8.32
C SER A 29 -1.15 8.35 7.88
N PHE A 30 -1.46 7.08 7.63
CA PHE A 30 -0.53 6.10 7.07
C PHE A 30 -0.33 6.29 5.57
N GLU A 31 -1.38 6.69 4.84
CA GLU A 31 -1.28 7.06 3.43
C GLU A 31 -1.12 8.57 3.29
N ARG A 32 -0.09 8.97 2.56
CA ARG A 32 0.30 10.38 2.37
C ARG A 32 0.49 10.64 0.89
N ILE A 33 0.04 11.81 0.46
CA ILE A 33 0.03 12.18 -0.95
C ILE A 33 0.86 13.45 -1.13
N VAL A 34 1.84 13.39 -2.02
CA VAL A 34 2.58 14.54 -2.50
C VAL A 34 2.07 14.86 -3.90
N LYS A 35 1.47 16.04 -4.05
CA LYS A 35 0.99 16.57 -5.33
C LYS A 35 1.85 17.75 -5.74
N VAL A 36 2.44 17.68 -6.93
CA VAL A 36 3.25 18.76 -7.52
C VAL A 36 2.53 19.31 -8.73
N THR A 37 2.36 20.63 -8.76
CA THR A 37 1.78 21.39 -9.86
C THR A 37 2.69 22.60 -10.09
N VAL A 38 3.01 22.89 -11.34
CA VAL A 38 3.78 24.07 -11.73
C VAL A 38 2.83 25.05 -12.40
N SER A 39 2.91 26.33 -12.03
CA SER A 39 2.09 27.39 -12.60
C SER A 39 3.00 28.50 -13.13
N ASP A 40 2.66 29.05 -14.29
CA ASP A 40 3.31 30.26 -14.81
C ASP A 40 2.54 31.55 -14.45
N GLY A 41 1.49 31.45 -13.64
CA GLY A 41 0.60 32.56 -13.24
C GLY A 41 -0.62 32.74 -14.13
N THR A 42 -0.68 32.08 -15.29
CA THR A 42 -1.86 32.06 -16.18
C THR A 42 -2.42 30.65 -16.34
N SER A 43 -1.57 29.62 -16.35
CA SER A 43 -1.95 28.22 -16.49
C SER A 43 -1.16 27.32 -15.55
N ASP A 44 -1.84 26.26 -15.11
CA ASP A 44 -1.26 25.22 -14.26
C ASP A 44 -0.94 23.98 -15.11
N SER A 45 0.14 23.29 -14.75
CA SER A 45 0.46 21.98 -15.30
C SER A 45 -0.52 20.92 -14.83
N ASP A 46 -0.52 19.76 -15.49
CA ASP A 46 -1.02 18.55 -14.87
C ASP A 46 -0.28 18.29 -13.56
N SER A 47 -1.02 17.69 -12.63
CA SER A 47 -0.48 17.44 -11.31
C SER A 47 0.16 16.07 -11.23
N LEU A 48 1.45 16.04 -10.91
CA LEU A 48 2.13 14.79 -10.59
C LEU A 48 1.80 14.39 -9.15
N THR A 49 1.21 13.20 -8.98
CA THR A 49 0.86 12.66 -7.67
C THR A 49 1.77 11.50 -7.29
N ARG A 50 2.34 11.54 -6.09
CA ARG A 50 3.15 10.46 -5.52
C ARG A 50 2.62 10.07 -4.15
N TYR A 51 2.37 8.77 -3.98
CA TYR A 51 1.96 8.18 -2.71
C TYR A 51 3.16 7.78 -1.87
N TYR A 52 3.04 7.97 -0.56
CA TYR A 52 3.99 7.56 0.47
C TYR A 52 3.24 6.87 1.60
N TYR A 53 3.78 5.76 2.09
CA TYR A 53 3.17 4.94 3.14
C TYR A 53 4.04 4.97 4.39
N ALA A 54 3.46 5.40 5.52
CA ALA A 54 4.10 5.40 6.83
C ALA A 54 3.92 4.02 7.46
N LEU A 55 4.97 3.19 7.38
CA LEU A 55 4.93 1.78 7.81
C LEU A 55 4.79 1.62 9.33
N ASP A 56 5.18 2.61 10.10
CA ASP A 56 5.08 2.68 11.56
C ASP A 56 3.64 2.90 12.07
N ASN A 57 2.75 3.38 11.20
CA ASN A 57 1.38 3.74 11.55
C ASN A 57 0.32 3.05 10.65
N LEU A 58 0.62 1.86 10.12
CA LEU A 58 -0.36 1.11 9.33
C LEU A 58 -1.57 0.71 10.18
N PRO A 59 -2.80 0.75 9.62
CA PRO A 59 -3.99 0.27 10.30
C PRO A 59 -3.97 -1.27 10.41
N THR A 60 -4.61 -1.79 11.47
CA THR A 60 -4.71 -3.24 11.65
C THR A 60 -5.58 -3.86 10.55
N PRO A 61 -5.09 -4.88 9.82
CA PRO A 61 -5.89 -5.59 8.83
C PRO A 61 -7.02 -6.36 9.49
N THR A 62 -8.14 -6.49 8.78
CA THR A 62 -9.24 -7.37 9.21
C THR A 62 -9.59 -8.32 8.08
N ILE A 63 -10.03 -9.52 8.43
CA ILE A 63 -10.49 -10.52 7.47
C ILE A 63 -12.00 -10.64 7.63
N THR A 64 -12.73 -10.55 6.53
CA THR A 64 -14.19 -10.71 6.50
C THR A 64 -14.58 -12.05 5.90
N SER A 65 -13.87 -12.50 4.86
CA SER A 65 -14.09 -13.82 4.27
C SER A 65 -12.85 -14.32 3.56
N THR A 66 -12.77 -15.65 3.41
CA THR A 66 -11.70 -16.31 2.65
C THR A 66 -12.32 -17.43 1.80
N THR A 67 -11.80 -17.63 0.59
CA THR A 67 -12.10 -18.85 -0.15
C THR A 67 -11.32 -20.02 0.44
N ALA A 68 -11.98 -21.16 0.63
CA ALA A 68 -11.30 -22.37 1.06
C ALA A 68 -10.34 -22.88 -0.04
N PRO A 69 -9.04 -23.08 0.25
CA PRO A 69 -8.16 -23.78 -0.68
C PRO A 69 -8.59 -25.24 -0.85
N GLU A 70 -8.30 -25.82 -2.01
CA GLU A 70 -8.32 -27.27 -2.15
C GLU A 70 -7.17 -27.89 -1.33
N THR A 71 -7.31 -29.16 -0.92
CA THR A 71 -6.23 -29.85 -0.19
C THR A 71 -4.96 -30.03 -1.02
N SER A 72 -5.09 -29.97 -2.35
CA SER A 72 -3.99 -29.89 -3.33
C SER A 72 -3.26 -28.55 -3.32
N GLY A 73 -3.78 -27.53 -2.62
CA GLY A 73 -3.34 -26.15 -2.68
C GLY A 73 -4.10 -25.35 -3.75
N GLY A 74 -3.59 -24.16 -4.08
CA GLY A 74 -4.16 -23.33 -5.14
C GLY A 74 -4.33 -21.86 -4.75
N THR A 75 -4.90 -21.07 -5.66
CA THR A 75 -5.14 -19.66 -5.41
C THR A 75 -6.30 -19.48 -4.43
N ILE A 76 -6.05 -18.73 -3.36
CA ILE A 76 -7.08 -18.28 -2.44
C ILE A 76 -7.28 -16.78 -2.57
N THR A 77 -8.51 -16.35 -2.30
CA THR A 77 -8.90 -14.94 -2.17
C THR A 77 -9.25 -14.66 -0.73
N ILE A 78 -8.70 -13.58 -0.19
CA ILE A 78 -8.96 -13.08 1.16
C ILE A 78 -9.58 -11.70 1.00
N VAL A 79 -10.78 -11.51 1.55
CA VAL A 79 -11.52 -10.26 1.53
C VAL A 79 -11.54 -9.68 2.94
N GLY A 80 -11.35 -8.38 3.05
CA GLY A 80 -11.23 -7.72 4.34
C GLY A 80 -11.03 -6.22 4.21
N THR A 81 -10.29 -5.64 5.15
CA THR A 81 -9.94 -4.21 5.12
C THR A 81 -8.47 -4.01 5.48
N ASN A 82 -7.96 -2.81 5.17
CA ASN A 82 -6.62 -2.36 5.56
C ASN A 82 -5.47 -3.19 4.97
N PHE A 83 -5.68 -3.82 3.80
CA PHE A 83 -4.63 -4.60 3.11
C PHE A 83 -3.58 -3.77 2.37
N GLY A 84 -3.72 -2.43 2.37
CA GLY A 84 -2.84 -1.52 1.65
C GLY A 84 -3.18 -1.38 0.16
N PRO A 85 -2.43 -0.56 -0.58
CA PRO A 85 -2.67 -0.32 -2.00
C PRO A 85 -2.35 -1.55 -2.85
N ALA A 86 -2.84 -1.58 -4.09
CA ALA A 86 -2.49 -2.61 -5.08
C ALA A 86 -0.98 -2.57 -5.45
N SER A 87 -0.38 -1.38 -5.44
CA SER A 87 1.05 -1.17 -5.67
C SER A 87 1.53 0.09 -4.93
N PRO A 88 2.62 0.02 -4.14
CA PRO A 88 3.40 -1.19 -3.84
C PRO A 88 2.66 -2.14 -2.90
N ASN A 89 2.89 -3.45 -3.02
CA ASN A 89 2.30 -4.40 -2.07
C ASN A 89 2.92 -4.22 -0.68
N LEU A 90 2.08 -3.87 0.31
CA LEU A 90 2.49 -3.71 1.72
C LEU A 90 2.25 -4.97 2.56
N VAL A 91 1.60 -6.00 2.00
CA VAL A 91 1.37 -7.29 2.66
C VAL A 91 2.70 -8.04 2.72
N THR A 92 3.20 -8.26 3.93
CA THR A 92 4.50 -8.91 4.16
C THR A 92 4.36 -10.41 4.32
N LYS A 93 3.21 -10.90 4.80
CA LYS A 93 2.97 -12.33 5.02
C LYS A 93 1.48 -12.67 5.01
N VAL A 94 1.14 -13.82 4.43
CA VAL A 94 -0.16 -14.47 4.61
C VAL A 94 0.07 -15.88 5.12
N GLN A 95 -0.49 -16.21 6.28
CA GLN A 95 -0.33 -17.49 6.94
C GLN A 95 -1.66 -18.23 7.02
N LEU A 96 -1.63 -19.52 6.68
CA LEU A 96 -2.75 -20.45 6.67
C LEU A 96 -2.40 -21.57 7.66
N GLY A 97 -2.76 -21.39 8.94
CA GLY A 97 -2.38 -22.29 10.02
C GLY A 97 -0.86 -22.36 10.16
N LEU A 98 -0.27 -23.51 9.84
CA LEU A 98 1.19 -23.71 9.83
C LEU A 98 1.86 -23.40 8.48
N SER A 99 1.06 -23.29 7.42
CA SER A 99 1.53 -23.04 6.06
C SER A 99 1.60 -21.55 5.74
N THR A 100 2.52 -21.15 4.86
CA THR A 100 2.61 -19.75 4.37
C THR A 100 2.22 -19.70 2.91
N CYS A 101 1.40 -18.70 2.56
CA CYS A 101 0.98 -18.42 1.19
C CYS A 101 2.14 -17.82 0.38
N THR A 102 2.26 -18.18 -0.89
CA THR A 102 3.20 -17.58 -1.84
C THR A 102 2.46 -16.66 -2.81
N SER A 103 3.21 -15.90 -3.63
CA SER A 103 2.63 -15.02 -4.68
C SER A 103 1.55 -14.06 -4.15
N VAL A 104 1.76 -13.53 -2.94
CA VAL A 104 0.81 -12.61 -2.30
C VAL A 104 0.75 -11.31 -3.10
N SER A 105 -0.46 -10.92 -3.47
CA SER A 105 -0.75 -9.66 -4.15
C SER A 105 -2.07 -9.06 -3.67
N VAL A 106 -2.15 -7.74 -3.64
CA VAL A 106 -3.39 -7.02 -3.37
C VAL A 106 -4.13 -6.85 -4.71
N ALA A 107 -5.17 -7.67 -4.91
CA ALA A 107 -5.96 -7.70 -6.13
C ALA A 107 -6.93 -6.51 -6.24
N GLU A 108 -7.47 -6.05 -5.10
CA GLU A 108 -8.23 -4.81 -5.01
C GLU A 108 -7.68 -4.00 -3.84
N ALA A 109 -7.34 -2.74 -4.11
CA ALA A 109 -6.70 -1.88 -3.13
C ALA A 109 -7.52 -1.85 -1.83
N TYR A 110 -6.83 -2.08 -0.72
CA TYR A 110 -7.32 -2.08 0.66
C TYR A 110 -8.25 -3.23 1.05
N THR A 111 -8.82 -3.97 0.12
CA THR A 111 -9.96 -4.86 0.42
C THR A 111 -9.77 -6.32 -0.01
N LYS A 112 -8.91 -6.62 -0.99
CA LYS A 112 -8.78 -7.97 -1.52
C LYS A 112 -7.33 -8.38 -1.75
N ILE A 113 -6.96 -9.52 -1.19
CA ILE A 113 -5.68 -10.18 -1.42
C ILE A 113 -5.91 -11.49 -2.18
N THR A 114 -5.01 -11.79 -3.11
CA THR A 114 -4.85 -13.14 -3.67
C THR A 114 -3.49 -13.70 -3.31
N CYS A 115 -3.43 -14.99 -3.01
CA CYS A 115 -2.17 -15.70 -2.79
C CYS A 115 -2.32 -17.19 -3.12
N THR A 116 -1.20 -17.88 -3.30
CA THR A 116 -1.16 -19.32 -3.58
C THR A 116 -0.92 -20.10 -2.29
N ALA A 117 -1.91 -20.87 -1.87
CA ALA A 117 -1.81 -21.81 -0.77
C ALA A 117 -1.05 -23.08 -1.22
N PRO A 118 -0.11 -23.59 -0.42
CA PRO A 118 0.54 -24.87 -0.70
C PRO A 118 -0.42 -26.05 -0.47
N ALA A 119 -0.06 -27.22 -0.99
CA ALA A 119 -0.75 -28.47 -0.70
C ALA A 119 -0.74 -28.78 0.81
N GLY A 120 -1.77 -29.49 1.28
CA GLY A 120 -1.98 -29.78 2.69
C GLY A 120 -2.71 -28.66 3.46
N THR A 121 -3.08 -27.58 2.78
CA THR A 121 -3.93 -26.53 3.35
C THR A 121 -5.39 -26.98 3.22
N GLY A 122 -5.93 -27.62 4.26
CA GLY A 122 -7.32 -28.08 4.31
C GLY A 122 -8.36 -26.98 4.55
N LYS A 123 -9.62 -27.39 4.78
CA LYS A 123 -10.73 -26.52 5.17
C LYS A 123 -10.61 -26.06 6.63
N ASP A 124 -11.26 -24.94 6.97
CA ASP A 124 -11.34 -24.38 8.34
C ASP A 124 -9.99 -24.04 9.00
N ILE A 125 -9.03 -23.62 8.19
CA ILE A 125 -7.72 -23.18 8.67
C ILE A 125 -7.76 -21.70 9.03
N ALA A 126 -7.22 -21.36 10.20
CA ALA A 126 -7.04 -19.97 10.63
C ALA A 126 -6.15 -19.20 9.63
N VAL A 127 -6.67 -18.08 9.11
CA VAL A 127 -5.96 -17.20 8.19
C VAL A 127 -5.47 -15.97 8.94
N VAL A 128 -4.20 -15.65 8.79
CA VAL A 128 -3.60 -14.42 9.34
C VAL A 128 -2.90 -13.67 8.23
N VAL A 129 -3.32 -12.43 8.01
CA VAL A 129 -2.67 -11.49 7.09
C VAL A 129 -1.79 -10.55 7.90
N THR A 130 -0.56 -10.32 7.44
CA THR A 130 0.36 -9.33 8.02
C THR A 130 0.65 -8.25 6.98
N VAL A 131 0.37 -7.00 7.35
CA VAL A 131 0.62 -5.80 6.54
C VAL A 131 1.63 -4.94 7.29
N GLY A 132 2.85 -4.80 6.76
CA GLY A 132 3.97 -4.28 7.53
C GLY A 132 4.23 -5.11 8.80
N ASP A 133 4.03 -4.49 9.96
CA ASP A 133 4.14 -5.07 11.31
C ASP A 133 2.77 -5.45 11.92
N LYS A 134 1.65 -5.11 11.27
CA LYS A 134 0.29 -5.33 11.80
C LYS A 134 -0.25 -6.69 11.35
N LYS A 135 -0.70 -7.49 12.32
CA LYS A 135 -1.37 -8.77 12.07
C LYS A 135 -2.88 -8.60 12.09
N SER A 136 -3.59 -9.39 11.29
CA SER A 136 -5.03 -9.33 11.24
C SER A 136 -5.68 -9.86 12.51
N THR A 137 -6.81 -9.28 12.88
CA THR A 137 -7.70 -9.92 13.85
C THR A 137 -8.40 -11.12 13.18
N PRO A 138 -8.61 -12.23 13.91
CA PRO A 138 -9.44 -13.34 13.44
C PRO A 138 -10.87 -12.90 13.08
#